data_AF-A0A7J6L8V4-F1
#
_entry.id   AF-A0A7J6L8V4-F1
#
_cell.length_a   1.000
_cell.length_b   1.000
_cell.length_c   1.000
_cell.angle_alpha   90.00
_cell.angle_beta   90.00
_cell.angle_gamma   90.00
#
_symmetry.space_group_name_H-M   'P 1'
#
loop_
_entity.id
_entity.type
_entity.pdbx_description
1 polymer ?
#
loop_
_entity_poly.entity_id
_entity_poly.type
_entity_poly.pdbx_seq_one_letter_code
_entity_poly.pdbx_strand_id
1 'polypeptide(L)'
;MSQQQSPDGGEPPTEAEIEWQDMFWRRVVWQTLVKRDGISSSLAIVDRVPFFDMAVEYSRVGEHPRPVLLIWGVNDQVNPLSVASTVRSFFSNVYLLRIQNAAHLTLCEQPIVTCSSILSFLNVPTDFRFRSGKQEAPPVQQEPMNPANGASTTRSSRSALRVKLPHAREVFIPVIRMNTGYNSIPRYGYALTGGLLVDNQQIWAQIDTGSSALFFTWKEWYESFTYPGASSLLPTGAYACPHCTVGPITDLEFEDGTTVHIFPHSGNLRSGSMSIDGITFGLVNFQDPPPDVLTPVHSIGLGMGATPGYHSLMDQLRGK
;
A
#
# COMPACT_ATOMS: atom_id res chain seq x y z
N MET A 1 36.62 -36.61 2.57
CA MET A 1 35.51 -35.76 3.05
C MET A 1 35.10 -34.88 1.88
N SER A 2 34.02 -35.26 1.22
CA SER A 2 33.48 -34.56 0.04
C SER A 2 32.56 -33.45 0.53
N GLN A 3 32.88 -32.20 0.20
CA GLN A 3 31.92 -31.10 0.34
C GLN A 3 30.91 -31.21 -0.81
N GLN A 4 29.66 -31.50 -0.47
CA GLN A 4 28.53 -31.35 -1.37
C GLN A 4 28.42 -29.88 -1.78
N GLN A 5 28.75 -29.59 -3.03
CA GLN A 5 28.38 -28.35 -3.70
C GLN A 5 26.89 -28.40 -4.00
N SER A 6 26.17 -27.36 -3.56
CA SER A 6 24.74 -27.15 -3.84
C SER A 6 24.51 -27.02 -5.35
N PRO A 7 23.36 -27.48 -5.89
CA PRO A 7 23.20 -27.69 -7.33
C PRO A 7 22.85 -26.44 -8.16
N ASP A 8 22.57 -25.30 -7.54
CA ASP A 8 22.08 -24.10 -8.24
C ASP A 8 23.07 -22.94 -8.10
N GLY A 9 23.72 -22.58 -9.20
CA GLY A 9 24.72 -21.50 -9.31
C GLY A 9 24.12 -20.08 -9.30
N GLY A 10 23.06 -19.84 -8.53
CA GLY A 10 22.64 -18.49 -8.17
C GLY A 10 23.49 -17.98 -7.01
N GLU A 11 23.89 -16.71 -7.03
CA GLU A 11 24.44 -16.11 -5.81
C GLU A 11 23.38 -16.24 -4.70
N PRO A 12 23.78 -16.72 -3.51
CA PRO A 12 22.85 -16.78 -2.39
C PRO A 12 22.27 -15.38 -2.16
N PRO A 13 20.99 -15.27 -1.76
CA PRO A 13 20.38 -13.99 -1.46
C PRO A 13 21.29 -13.22 -0.53
N THR A 14 21.51 -11.96 -0.86
CA THR A 14 22.37 -11.08 -0.08
C THR A 14 21.85 -10.99 1.34
N GLU A 15 22.74 -10.74 2.29
CA GLU A 15 22.36 -10.54 3.69
C GLU A 15 21.26 -9.47 3.85
N ALA A 16 21.32 -8.42 3.01
CA ALA A 16 20.30 -7.37 2.92
C ALA A 16 18.93 -7.88 2.43
N GLU A 17 18.88 -8.82 1.49
CA GLU A 17 17.62 -9.42 1.03
C GLU A 17 17.00 -10.33 2.08
N ILE A 18 17.82 -11.08 2.82
CA ILE A 18 17.37 -11.92 3.93
C ILE A 18 16.83 -11.04 5.07
N GLU A 19 17.56 -10.01 5.46
CA GLU A 19 17.13 -9.05 6.48
C GLU A 19 15.83 -8.34 6.07
N TRP A 20 15.70 -7.98 4.79
CA TRP A 20 14.48 -7.40 4.25
C TRP A 20 13.28 -8.36 4.33
N GLN A 21 13.46 -9.62 3.96
CA GLN A 21 12.40 -10.63 4.05
C GLN A 21 11.96 -10.84 5.50
N ASP A 22 12.89 -10.92 6.46
CA ASP A 22 12.57 -11.07 7.88
C ASP A 22 11.83 -9.84 8.43
N MET A 23 12.30 -8.64 8.11
CA MET A 23 11.65 -7.39 8.52
C MET A 23 10.24 -7.26 7.93
N PHE A 24 10.07 -7.56 6.64
CA PHE A 24 8.76 -7.52 5.97
C PHE A 24 7.80 -8.55 6.57
N TRP A 25 8.25 -9.79 6.75
CA TRP A 25 7.48 -10.87 7.37
C TRP A 25 7.02 -10.47 8.77
N ARG A 26 7.94 -9.99 9.61
CA ARG A 26 7.63 -9.53 10.96
C ARG A 26 6.60 -8.41 10.90
N ARG A 27 6.78 -7.40 10.05
CA ARG A 27 5.85 -6.29 9.94
C ARG A 27 4.44 -6.73 9.51
N VAL A 28 4.30 -7.59 8.51
CA VAL A 28 2.98 -8.05 8.07
C VAL A 28 2.32 -8.95 9.12
N VAL A 29 3.07 -9.85 9.75
CA VAL A 29 2.57 -10.68 10.85
C VAL A 29 2.13 -9.81 12.03
N TRP A 30 2.94 -8.83 12.43
CA TRP A 30 2.60 -7.90 13.51
C TRP A 30 1.35 -7.08 13.18
N GLN A 31 1.23 -6.56 11.96
CA GLN A 31 0.06 -5.78 11.55
C GLN A 31 -1.22 -6.61 11.38
N THR A 32 -1.09 -7.87 10.97
CA THR A 32 -2.24 -8.73 10.66
C THR A 32 -2.72 -9.50 11.89
N LEU A 33 -1.80 -9.99 12.72
CA LEU A 33 -2.09 -10.94 13.79
C LEU A 33 -1.89 -10.38 15.20
N VAL A 34 -1.13 -9.29 15.35
CA VAL A 34 -0.72 -8.82 16.68
C VAL A 34 -1.26 -7.43 17.04
N LYS A 35 -1.57 -6.58 16.05
CA LYS A 35 -2.23 -5.29 16.31
C LYS A 35 -3.47 -5.48 17.19
N ARG A 36 -3.58 -4.62 18.22
CA ARG A 36 -4.74 -4.58 19.11
C ARG A 36 -6.01 -4.46 18.26
N ASP A 37 -6.99 -5.31 18.54
CA ASP A 37 -8.23 -5.45 17.77
C ASP A 37 -8.10 -6.01 16.35
N GLY A 38 -6.97 -6.62 15.94
CA GLY A 38 -6.88 -7.34 14.66
C GLY A 38 -7.89 -8.50 14.55
N ILE A 39 -8.07 -9.25 15.65
CA ILE A 39 -9.10 -10.30 15.76
C ILE A 39 -10.50 -9.68 15.78
N SER A 40 -10.72 -8.63 16.58
CA SER A 40 -12.00 -7.91 16.64
C SER A 40 -12.40 -7.32 15.29
N SER A 41 -11.43 -6.80 14.53
CA SER A 41 -11.59 -6.24 13.18
C SER A 41 -11.85 -7.33 12.16
N SER A 42 -11.11 -8.44 12.24
CA SER A 42 -11.36 -9.62 11.40
C SER A 42 -12.78 -10.17 11.64
N LEU A 43 -13.21 -10.27 12.89
CA LEU A 43 -14.58 -10.68 13.25
C LEU A 43 -15.63 -9.67 12.78
N ALA A 44 -15.38 -8.36 12.90
CA ALA A 44 -16.27 -7.32 12.39
C ALA A 44 -16.35 -7.28 10.86
N ILE A 45 -15.29 -7.73 10.16
CA ILE A 45 -15.32 -7.96 8.72
C ILE A 45 -16.13 -9.21 8.42
N VAL A 46 -15.90 -10.34 9.12
CA VAL A 46 -16.66 -11.59 8.96
C VAL A 46 -18.17 -11.38 9.19
N ASP A 47 -18.55 -10.50 10.12
CA ASP A 47 -19.95 -10.14 10.39
C ASP A 47 -20.62 -9.37 9.23
N ARG A 48 -19.84 -8.62 8.44
CA ARG A 48 -20.36 -7.74 7.37
C ARG A 48 -20.07 -8.21 5.95
N VAL A 49 -19.03 -9.02 5.80
CA VAL A 49 -18.56 -9.60 4.55
C VAL A 49 -18.51 -11.10 4.81
N PRO A 50 -19.34 -11.90 4.13
CA PRO A 50 -19.30 -13.34 4.30
C PRO A 50 -17.89 -13.83 3.94
N PHE A 51 -17.09 -14.17 4.95
CA PHE A 51 -15.69 -14.57 4.75
C PHE A 51 -15.60 -15.95 4.07
N PHE A 52 -16.70 -16.70 4.11
CA PHE A 52 -16.84 -18.03 3.56
C PHE A 52 -18.01 -18.04 2.56
N ASP A 53 -17.88 -18.87 1.52
CA ASP A 53 -18.90 -19.04 0.48
C ASP A 53 -19.28 -17.77 -0.30
N MET A 54 -18.25 -17.06 -0.78
CA MET A 54 -18.38 -15.86 -1.63
C MET A 54 -18.76 -16.18 -3.09
N ALA A 55 -19.39 -17.34 -3.35
CA ALA A 55 -19.68 -17.80 -4.71
C ALA A 55 -20.59 -16.83 -5.48
N VAL A 56 -21.57 -16.23 -4.79
CA VAL A 56 -22.49 -15.25 -5.38
C VAL A 56 -21.72 -13.98 -5.78
N GLU A 57 -20.83 -13.50 -4.93
CA GLU A 57 -20.00 -12.32 -5.16
C GLU A 57 -19.00 -12.57 -6.29
N TYR A 58 -18.33 -13.73 -6.30
CA TYR A 58 -17.44 -14.11 -7.39
C TYR A 58 -18.18 -14.19 -8.73
N SER A 59 -19.39 -14.76 -8.75
CA SER A 59 -20.23 -14.79 -9.95
C SER A 59 -20.53 -13.38 -10.45
N ARG A 60 -20.97 -12.49 -9.56
CA ARG A 60 -21.30 -11.09 -9.90
C ARG A 60 -20.09 -10.31 -10.41
N VAL A 61 -18.92 -10.48 -9.80
CA VAL A 61 -17.69 -9.82 -10.26
C VAL A 61 -17.21 -10.43 -11.58
N GLY A 62 -17.38 -11.75 -11.75
CA GLY A 62 -16.98 -12.50 -12.93
C GLY A 62 -17.74 -12.18 -14.21
N GLU A 63 -18.93 -11.59 -14.10
CA GLU A 63 -19.67 -10.99 -15.21
C GLU A 63 -18.92 -9.79 -15.83
N HIS A 64 -18.06 -9.12 -15.06
CA HIS A 64 -17.32 -7.97 -15.56
C HIS A 64 -16.21 -8.42 -16.52
N PRO A 65 -16.10 -7.84 -17.73
CA PRO A 65 -15.17 -8.34 -18.74
C PRO A 65 -13.70 -7.97 -18.48
N ARG A 66 -13.36 -7.33 -17.35
CA ARG A 66 -11.99 -6.83 -17.11
C ARG A 66 -11.07 -8.00 -16.75
N PRO A 67 -9.76 -7.90 -17.05
CA PRO A 67 -8.83 -8.93 -16.62
C PRO A 67 -8.81 -9.02 -15.10
N VAL A 68 -8.75 -10.24 -14.58
CA VAL A 68 -8.63 -10.56 -13.15
C VAL A 68 -7.34 -11.36 -12.92
N LEU A 69 -6.57 -10.99 -11.92
CA LEU A 69 -5.43 -11.77 -11.42
C LEU A 69 -5.84 -12.44 -10.12
N LEU A 70 -5.75 -13.77 -10.09
CA LEU A 70 -5.81 -14.55 -8.85
C LEU A 70 -4.39 -14.98 -8.51
N ILE A 71 -3.96 -14.78 -7.26
CA ILE A 71 -2.65 -15.21 -6.76
C ILE A 71 -2.87 -16.25 -5.68
N TRP A 72 -2.21 -17.39 -5.79
CA TRP A 72 -2.43 -18.52 -4.90
C TRP A 72 -1.13 -19.25 -4.57
N GLY A 73 -0.93 -19.58 -3.28
CA GLY A 73 0.18 -20.42 -2.86
C GLY A 73 -0.14 -21.89 -3.12
N VAL A 74 0.82 -22.63 -3.67
CA VAL A 74 0.64 -24.06 -3.96
C VAL A 74 0.46 -24.89 -2.69
N ASN A 75 1.01 -24.44 -1.57
CA ASN A 75 0.98 -25.14 -0.28
C ASN A 75 -0.16 -24.65 0.64
N ASP A 76 -1.10 -23.83 0.14
CA ASP A 76 -2.18 -23.28 0.95
C ASP A 76 -3.07 -24.40 1.53
N GLN A 77 -3.11 -24.50 2.86
CA GLN A 77 -3.96 -25.46 3.58
C GLN A 77 -5.29 -24.83 4.06
N VAL A 78 -5.38 -23.50 4.07
CA VAL A 78 -6.59 -22.77 4.46
C VAL A 78 -7.56 -22.73 3.28
N ASN A 79 -7.06 -22.39 2.10
CA ASN A 79 -7.79 -22.49 0.84
C ASN A 79 -6.98 -23.30 -0.18
N PRO A 80 -7.13 -24.64 -0.19
CA PRO A 80 -6.38 -25.51 -1.09
C PRO A 80 -6.51 -25.13 -2.56
N LEU A 81 -5.53 -25.53 -3.39
CA LEU A 81 -5.49 -25.20 -4.82
C LEU A 81 -6.75 -25.64 -5.62
N SER A 82 -7.47 -26.66 -5.13
CA SER A 82 -8.78 -27.05 -5.66
C SER A 82 -9.81 -25.93 -5.54
N VAL A 83 -9.82 -25.19 -4.42
CA VAL A 83 -10.66 -24.01 -4.20
C VAL A 83 -10.30 -22.91 -5.18
N ALA A 84 -9.01 -22.66 -5.41
CA ALA A 84 -8.55 -21.66 -6.40
C ALA A 84 -9.12 -21.95 -7.80
N SER A 85 -9.20 -23.23 -8.16
CA SER A 85 -9.74 -23.69 -9.45
C SER A 85 -11.26 -23.45 -9.52
N THR A 86 -11.98 -23.67 -8.42
CA THR A 86 -13.40 -23.33 -8.30
C THR A 86 -13.62 -21.82 -8.42
N VAL A 87 -12.87 -21.01 -7.66
CA VAL A 87 -12.96 -19.53 -7.68
C VAL A 87 -12.69 -19.00 -9.08
N ARG A 88 -11.66 -19.51 -9.75
CA ARG A 88 -11.34 -19.17 -11.14
C ARG A 88 -12.53 -19.39 -12.08
N SER A 89 -13.34 -20.43 -11.86
CA SER A 89 -14.44 -20.78 -12.78
C SER A 89 -15.54 -19.73 -12.84
N PHE A 90 -15.64 -18.85 -11.84
CA PHE A 90 -16.57 -17.73 -11.85
C PHE A 90 -16.19 -16.61 -12.81
N PHE A 91 -14.93 -16.52 -13.25
CA PHE A 91 -14.44 -15.39 -14.03
C PHE A 91 -14.22 -15.74 -15.50
N SER A 92 -14.75 -14.93 -16.40
CA SER A 92 -14.61 -15.12 -17.86
C SER A 92 -13.24 -14.69 -18.41
N ASN A 93 -12.52 -13.82 -17.70
CA ASN A 93 -11.26 -13.21 -18.15
C ASN A 93 -10.24 -13.17 -16.99
N VAL A 94 -9.71 -14.34 -16.62
CA VAL A 94 -8.90 -14.50 -15.41
C VAL A 94 -7.58 -15.22 -15.69
N TYR A 95 -6.55 -14.79 -14.97
CA TYR A 95 -5.27 -15.47 -14.88
C TYR A 95 -5.02 -15.92 -13.44
N LEU A 96 -4.79 -17.22 -13.24
CA LEU A 96 -4.46 -17.80 -11.95
C LEU A 96 -2.93 -18.01 -11.88
N LEU A 97 -2.27 -17.17 -11.08
CA LEU A 97 -0.88 -17.28 -10.73
C LEU A 97 -0.71 -18.23 -9.54
N ARG A 98 0.05 -19.31 -9.75
CA ARG A 98 0.41 -20.27 -8.71
C ARG A 98 1.85 -20.02 -8.27
N ILE A 99 2.02 -19.74 -6.99
CA ILE A 99 3.31 -19.43 -6.38
C ILE A 99 3.80 -20.66 -5.63
N GLN A 100 4.96 -21.17 -6.07
CA GLN A 100 5.64 -22.27 -5.37
C GLN A 100 6.22 -21.79 -4.04
N ASN A 101 6.39 -22.72 -3.10
CA ASN A 101 6.95 -22.42 -1.77
C ASN A 101 6.18 -21.30 -1.02
N ALA A 102 4.88 -21.19 -1.27
CA ALA A 102 3.97 -20.30 -0.57
C ALA A 102 2.68 -21.05 -0.19
N ALA A 103 2.13 -20.73 0.97
CA ALA A 103 0.82 -21.16 1.45
C ALA A 103 -0.19 -20.00 1.34
N HIS A 104 -0.94 -19.72 2.40
CA HIS A 104 -2.07 -18.77 2.36
C HIS A 104 -1.61 -17.30 2.21
N LEU A 105 -0.45 -16.95 2.74
CA LEU A 105 0.05 -15.58 2.81
C LEU A 105 1.12 -15.34 1.74
N THR A 106 0.78 -15.58 0.47
CA THR A 106 1.70 -15.46 -0.67
C THR A 106 2.52 -14.17 -0.71
N LEU A 107 1.89 -13.04 -0.37
CA LEU A 107 2.57 -11.73 -0.30
C LEU A 107 3.70 -11.73 0.74
N CYS A 108 3.57 -12.48 1.82
CA CYS A 108 4.53 -12.54 2.92
C CYS A 108 5.61 -13.59 2.68
N GLU A 109 5.21 -14.73 2.10
CA GLU A 109 6.10 -15.88 1.90
C GLU A 109 6.95 -15.75 0.63
N GLN A 110 6.41 -15.11 -0.41
CA GLN A 110 7.07 -14.89 -1.69
C GLN A 110 6.82 -13.45 -2.16
N PRO A 111 7.30 -12.44 -1.41
CA PRO A 111 6.97 -11.03 -1.64
C PRO A 111 7.48 -10.53 -2.99
N ILE A 112 8.68 -10.93 -3.41
CA ILE A 112 9.28 -10.49 -4.69
C ILE A 112 8.42 -10.98 -5.86
N VAL A 113 8.08 -12.27 -5.89
CA VAL A 113 7.26 -12.88 -6.94
C VAL A 113 5.85 -12.28 -6.94
N THR A 114 5.25 -12.15 -5.76
CA THR A 114 3.89 -11.61 -5.61
C THR A 114 3.82 -10.15 -6.06
N CYS A 115 4.66 -9.27 -5.52
CA CYS A 115 4.68 -7.84 -5.86
C CYS A 115 5.00 -7.61 -7.34
N SER A 116 6.02 -8.29 -7.88
CA SER A 116 6.39 -8.15 -9.29
C SER A 116 5.26 -8.58 -10.23
N SER A 117 4.52 -9.62 -9.85
CA SER A 117 3.37 -10.10 -10.62
C SER A 117 2.19 -9.12 -10.57
N ILE A 118 1.90 -8.55 -9.40
CA ILE A 118 0.88 -7.49 -9.25
C ILE A 118 1.25 -6.29 -10.13
N LEU A 119 2.49 -5.81 -10.05
CA LEU A 119 2.96 -4.67 -10.85
C LEU A 119 2.89 -4.96 -12.36
N SER A 120 3.28 -6.16 -12.78
CA SER A 120 3.17 -6.58 -14.18
C SER A 120 1.71 -6.61 -14.63
N PHE A 121 0.81 -7.12 -13.80
CA PHE A 121 -0.61 -7.18 -14.10
C PHE A 121 -1.29 -5.80 -14.14
N LEU A 122 -0.89 -4.86 -13.29
CA LEU A 122 -1.42 -3.49 -13.31
C LEU A 122 -1.09 -2.75 -14.62
N ASN A 123 -0.08 -3.19 -15.36
CA ASN A 123 0.25 -2.69 -16.69
C ASN A 123 -0.55 -3.36 -17.82
N VAL A 124 -1.38 -4.38 -17.52
CA VAL A 124 -2.25 -5.03 -18.51
C VAL A 124 -3.41 -4.09 -18.87
N PRO A 125 -3.68 -3.85 -20.16
CA PRO A 125 -4.81 -3.03 -20.59
C PRO A 125 -6.15 -3.53 -20.04
N THR A 126 -7.07 -2.62 -19.71
CA THR A 126 -8.36 -2.98 -19.11
C THR A 126 -9.28 -3.78 -20.04
N ASP A 127 -9.06 -3.69 -21.35
CA ASP A 127 -9.75 -4.42 -22.41
C ASP A 127 -8.99 -5.68 -22.86
N PHE A 128 -7.84 -5.97 -22.28
CA PHE A 128 -7.10 -7.20 -22.52
C PHE A 128 -7.97 -8.43 -22.19
N ARG A 129 -7.83 -9.47 -22.99
CA ARG A 129 -8.51 -10.75 -22.80
C ARG A 129 -7.46 -11.86 -22.71
N PHE A 130 -7.41 -12.53 -21.56
CA PHE A 130 -6.72 -13.80 -21.46
C PHE A 130 -7.37 -14.79 -22.44
N ARG A 131 -6.55 -15.61 -23.10
CA ARG A 131 -7.08 -16.53 -24.11
C ARG A 131 -7.97 -17.55 -23.42
N SER A 132 -9.19 -17.72 -23.92
CA SER A 132 -10.14 -18.72 -23.43
C SER A 132 -9.55 -20.11 -23.60
N GLY A 133 -9.11 -20.66 -22.48
CA GLY A 133 -8.41 -21.93 -22.35
C GLY A 133 -7.87 -22.03 -20.93
N LYS A 134 -7.48 -23.21 -20.48
CA LYS A 134 -6.81 -23.41 -19.18
C LYS A 134 -5.43 -22.74 -19.18
N GLN A 135 -5.34 -21.40 -19.30
CA GLN A 135 -4.14 -20.64 -19.00
C GLN A 135 -3.97 -20.69 -17.48
N GLU A 136 -3.43 -21.81 -17.04
CA GLU A 136 -2.65 -21.90 -15.83
C GLU A 136 -1.23 -21.68 -16.34
N ALA A 137 -0.53 -20.68 -15.83
CA ALA A 137 0.90 -20.80 -15.97
C ALA A 137 1.32 -22.07 -15.21
N PRO A 138 2.31 -22.82 -15.74
CA PRO A 138 3.02 -23.73 -14.87
C PRO A 138 3.43 -22.96 -13.61
N PRO A 139 3.45 -23.61 -12.44
CA PRO A 139 3.83 -22.94 -11.22
C PRO A 139 5.11 -22.16 -11.45
N VAL A 140 5.11 -20.88 -11.08
CA VAL A 140 6.29 -20.05 -11.31
C VAL A 140 7.38 -20.58 -10.39
N GLN A 141 8.28 -21.38 -10.97
CA GLN A 141 9.59 -21.67 -10.42
C GLN A 141 10.48 -20.49 -10.79
N GLN A 142 11.36 -20.07 -9.88
CA GLN A 142 12.46 -19.19 -10.27
C GLN A 142 13.39 -20.00 -11.18
N GLU A 143 13.21 -19.90 -12.50
CA GLU A 143 14.20 -20.36 -13.48
C GLU A 143 15.23 -19.24 -13.77
N PRO A 144 16.51 -19.58 -14.00
CA PRO A 144 17.60 -18.62 -14.13
C PRO A 144 17.44 -17.71 -15.36
N MET A 145 17.42 -16.40 -15.13
CA MET A 145 17.31 -15.38 -16.18
C MET A 145 18.59 -15.31 -17.02
N ASN A 146 18.47 -15.61 -18.31
CA ASN A 146 19.46 -15.25 -19.32
C ASN A 146 18.96 -14.02 -20.11
N PRO A 147 19.75 -12.95 -20.30
CA PRO A 147 19.25 -11.68 -20.84
C PRO A 147 19.51 -11.55 -22.34
N ALA A 148 18.49 -11.16 -23.12
CA ALA A 148 18.73 -10.49 -24.40
C ALA A 148 17.52 -9.67 -24.90
N ASN A 149 17.82 -8.39 -25.17
CA ASN A 149 17.26 -7.48 -26.17
C ASN A 149 15.97 -6.68 -25.93
N GLY A 150 16.13 -5.35 -25.85
CA GLY A 150 15.81 -4.50 -27.01
C GLY A 150 14.67 -3.48 -26.85
N ALA A 151 15.02 -2.20 -26.93
CA ALA A 151 14.19 -0.99 -26.80
C ALA A 151 13.04 -0.81 -27.81
N SER A 152 12.00 -0.02 -27.46
CA SER A 152 11.66 1.27 -28.13
C SER A 152 10.27 1.84 -27.74
N THR A 153 10.18 3.16 -27.88
CA THR A 153 9.18 4.18 -27.52
C THR A 153 7.81 4.15 -28.23
N THR A 154 6.75 4.72 -27.62
CA THR A 154 6.06 5.99 -28.05
C THR A 154 4.74 6.29 -27.31
N ARG A 155 4.46 7.61 -27.16
CA ARG A 155 3.28 8.30 -26.59
C ARG A 155 2.00 8.14 -27.44
N SER A 156 0.81 8.13 -26.83
CA SER A 156 -0.41 8.73 -27.40
C SER A 156 -1.50 8.99 -26.34
N SER A 157 -2.40 9.91 -26.66
CA SER A 157 -3.28 10.69 -25.79
C SER A 157 -4.77 10.35 -25.91
N ARG A 158 -5.50 10.58 -24.80
CA ARG A 158 -6.95 10.93 -24.65
C ARG A 158 -8.02 9.91 -25.09
N SER A 159 -8.89 9.53 -24.14
CA SER A 159 -10.34 9.82 -24.18
C SER A 159 -11.06 9.28 -22.94
N ALA A 160 -11.78 10.14 -22.22
CA ALA A 160 -12.57 9.79 -21.05
C ALA A 160 -13.87 9.07 -21.45
N LEU A 161 -14.12 7.90 -20.86
CA LEU A 161 -15.35 7.13 -21.03
C LEU A 161 -16.41 7.65 -20.04
N ARG A 162 -17.50 8.24 -20.54
CA ARG A 162 -18.71 8.54 -19.75
C ARG A 162 -19.70 7.39 -19.90
N VAL A 163 -20.14 6.80 -18.80
CA VAL A 163 -21.22 5.80 -18.76
C VAL A 163 -22.41 6.40 -18.03
N LYS A 164 -23.58 6.43 -18.70
CA LYS A 164 -24.89 6.73 -18.10
C LYS A 164 -25.49 5.42 -17.58
N LEU A 165 -25.91 5.39 -16.32
CA LEU A 165 -26.68 4.28 -15.74
C LEU A 165 -28.14 4.73 -15.53
N PRO A 166 -29.16 3.93 -15.96
CA PRO A 166 -30.55 4.21 -15.65
C PRO A 166 -30.89 3.73 -14.23
N HIS A 167 -31.48 4.63 -13.43
CA HIS A 167 -32.19 4.37 -12.17
C HIS A 167 -31.41 4.13 -10.87
N ALA A 168 -30.11 4.42 -10.81
CA ALA A 168 -29.48 4.71 -9.52
C ALA A 168 -29.76 6.17 -9.14
N ARG A 169 -30.27 6.45 -7.94
CA ARG A 169 -30.08 7.79 -7.34
C ARG A 169 -28.57 8.08 -7.41
N GLU A 170 -28.19 9.24 -7.93
CA GLU A 170 -26.79 9.66 -7.99
C GLU A 170 -26.21 9.67 -6.57
N VAL A 171 -25.58 8.58 -6.16
CA VAL A 171 -24.69 8.56 -5.01
C VAL A 171 -23.35 9.00 -5.57
N PHE A 172 -23.06 10.30 -5.44
CA PHE A 172 -21.72 10.81 -5.68
C PHE A 172 -20.82 10.24 -4.58
N ILE A 173 -20.13 9.15 -4.88
CA ILE A 173 -19.03 8.68 -4.04
C ILE A 173 -17.81 9.50 -4.48
N PRO A 174 -17.31 10.45 -3.68
CA PRO A 174 -16.07 11.13 -4.00
C PRO A 174 -14.95 10.09 -4.06
N VAL A 175 -14.45 9.82 -5.27
CA VAL A 175 -13.30 8.93 -5.47
C VAL A 175 -12.05 9.79 -5.45
N ILE A 176 -11.24 9.62 -4.41
CA ILE A 176 -9.89 10.19 -4.39
C ILE A 176 -8.95 9.23 -5.11
N ARG A 177 -8.23 9.74 -6.10
CA ARG A 177 -7.14 9.02 -6.76
C ARG A 177 -5.82 9.58 -6.29
N MET A 178 -5.15 8.82 -5.43
CA MET A 178 -3.80 9.14 -4.97
C MET A 178 -2.79 8.39 -5.82
N ASN A 179 -1.71 9.07 -6.20
CA ASN A 179 -0.58 8.41 -6.82
C ASN A 179 0.14 7.62 -5.73
N THR A 180 0.12 6.29 -5.82
CA THR A 180 0.81 5.43 -4.86
C THR A 180 2.15 4.98 -5.41
N GLY A 181 3.15 4.87 -4.54
CA GLY A 181 4.46 4.32 -4.87
C GLY A 181 5.06 3.60 -3.67
N TYR A 182 5.98 2.68 -3.95
CA TYR A 182 6.85 2.12 -2.92
C TYR A 182 8.09 2.99 -2.80
N ASN A 183 8.29 3.55 -1.62
CA ASN A 183 9.49 4.32 -1.31
C ASN A 183 10.27 3.59 -0.22
N SER A 184 11.59 3.47 -0.42
CA SER A 184 12.48 3.00 0.63
C SER A 184 12.70 4.15 1.62
N ILE A 185 12.26 3.94 2.85
CA ILE A 185 12.50 4.84 3.98
C ILE A 185 13.60 4.20 4.83
N PRO A 186 14.74 4.90 5.04
CA PRO A 186 15.83 4.38 5.88
C PRO A 186 15.28 3.87 7.22
N ARG A 187 15.75 2.68 7.65
CA ARG A 187 15.31 1.92 8.84
C ARG A 187 13.88 1.35 8.83
N TYR A 188 12.93 1.96 8.12
CA TYR A 188 11.57 1.42 8.00
C TYR A 188 11.38 0.46 6.83
N GLY A 189 12.34 0.43 5.89
CA GLY A 189 12.27 -0.35 4.67
C GLY A 189 11.30 0.24 3.65
N TYR A 190 10.63 -0.60 2.88
CA TYR A 190 9.66 -0.14 1.89
C TYR A 190 8.32 0.18 2.54
N ALA A 191 7.85 1.40 2.36
CA ALA A 191 6.51 1.82 2.74
C ALA A 191 5.65 2.05 1.50
N LEU A 192 4.37 1.66 1.58
CA LEU A 192 3.37 2.15 0.64
C LEU A 192 3.13 3.62 0.95
N THR A 193 3.46 4.48 0.00
CA THR A 193 3.33 5.93 0.15
C THR A 193 2.37 6.49 -0.87
N GLY A 194 1.60 7.50 -0.48
CA GLY A 194 0.71 8.27 -1.33
C GLY A 194 1.26 9.67 -1.55
N GLY A 195 1.30 10.11 -2.82
CA GLY A 195 1.61 11.48 -3.19
C GLY A 195 0.38 12.39 -3.06
N LEU A 196 0.55 13.51 -2.36
CA LEU A 196 -0.43 14.58 -2.17
C LEU A 196 0.19 15.93 -2.53
N LEU A 197 -0.63 16.86 -3.03
CA LEU A 197 -0.28 18.27 -3.01
C LEU A 197 -0.98 18.92 -1.81
N VAL A 198 -0.23 19.47 -0.87
CA VAL A 198 -0.75 20.21 0.28
C VAL A 198 -0.24 21.63 0.19
N ASP A 199 -1.13 22.62 0.03
CA ASP A 199 -0.78 24.03 -0.20
C ASP A 199 0.25 24.23 -1.33
N ASN A 200 0.05 23.47 -2.41
CA ASN A 200 0.93 23.38 -3.58
C ASN A 200 2.33 22.79 -3.32
N GLN A 201 2.55 22.18 -2.15
CA GLN A 201 3.76 21.43 -1.82
C GLN A 201 3.52 19.94 -2.09
N GLN A 202 4.39 19.31 -2.89
CA GLN A 202 4.32 17.87 -3.11
C GLN A 202 4.85 17.14 -1.88
N ILE A 203 3.98 16.37 -1.23
CA ILE A 203 4.31 15.55 -0.06
C ILE A 203 4.09 14.08 -0.42
N TRP A 204 4.98 13.22 0.04
CA TRP A 204 4.80 11.77 0.01
C TRP A 204 4.62 11.30 1.43
N ALA A 205 3.58 10.54 1.72
CA ALA A 205 3.31 10.11 3.08
C ALA A 205 2.91 8.65 3.13
N GLN A 206 3.28 7.97 4.21
CA GLN A 206 2.93 6.57 4.41
C GLN A 206 1.41 6.44 4.48
N ILE A 207 0.86 5.50 3.73
CA ILE A 207 -0.55 5.13 3.85
C ILE A 207 -0.69 4.26 5.09
N ASP A 208 -1.36 4.79 6.12
CA ASP A 208 -1.58 4.10 7.38
C ASP A 208 -3.07 3.79 7.56
N THR A 209 -3.44 2.55 7.28
CA THR A 209 -4.82 2.08 7.43
C THR A 209 -5.21 1.80 8.88
N GLY A 210 -4.24 1.77 9.80
CA GLY A 210 -4.47 1.49 11.23
C GLY A 210 -4.57 2.75 12.09
N SER A 211 -4.05 3.89 11.61
CA SER A 211 -4.12 5.17 12.33
C SER A 211 -5.17 6.11 11.72
N SER A 212 -5.76 6.95 12.56
CA SER A 212 -6.60 8.07 12.13
C SER A 212 -5.81 9.37 11.95
N ALA A 213 -4.52 9.40 12.30
CA ALA A 213 -3.73 10.62 12.29
C ALA A 213 -3.24 10.97 10.88
N LEU A 214 -3.60 12.16 10.40
CA LEU A 214 -3.02 12.80 9.23
C LEU A 214 -2.01 13.84 9.72
N PHE A 215 -0.72 13.64 9.45
CA PHE A 215 0.31 14.58 9.87
C PHE A 215 1.53 14.61 8.95
N PHE A 216 2.23 15.73 8.98
CA PHE A 216 3.43 15.97 8.20
C PHE A 216 4.59 16.47 9.06
N THR A 217 5.81 16.01 8.76
CA THR A 217 7.06 16.56 9.30
C THR A 217 7.16 18.04 8.97
N TRP A 218 7.17 18.88 10.01
CA TRP A 218 7.34 20.33 9.86
C TRP A 218 8.80 20.64 9.52
N LYS A 219 9.02 21.30 8.39
CA LYS A 219 10.36 21.62 7.88
C LYS A 219 11.16 22.43 8.88
N GLU A 220 10.56 23.49 9.44
CA GLU A 220 11.23 24.42 10.32
C GLU A 220 11.72 23.73 11.60
N TRP A 221 10.91 22.85 12.18
CA TRP A 221 11.35 22.01 13.31
C TRP A 221 12.49 21.08 12.90
N TYR A 222 12.31 20.30 11.83
CA TYR A 222 13.28 19.29 11.42
C TYR A 222 14.65 19.91 11.12
N GLU A 223 14.69 21.03 10.38
CA GLU A 223 15.94 21.73 10.06
C GLU A 223 16.53 22.48 11.26
N SER A 224 15.71 22.90 12.24
CA SER A 224 16.22 23.48 13.49
C SER A 224 16.90 22.44 14.39
N PHE A 225 16.43 21.19 14.36
CA PHE A 225 17.01 20.09 15.11
C PHE A 225 18.26 19.51 14.43
N THR A 226 18.24 19.44 13.09
CA THR A 226 19.32 18.86 12.28
C THR A 226 20.27 19.94 11.76
N TYR A 227 20.04 20.44 10.56
CA TYR A 227 20.74 21.58 9.96
C TYR A 227 19.91 22.18 8.80
N PRO A 228 20.14 23.45 8.43
CA PRO A 228 19.46 24.09 7.31
C PRO A 228 19.58 23.28 6.01
N GLY A 229 18.45 23.02 5.35
CA GLY A 229 18.38 22.25 4.10
C GLY A 229 18.33 20.72 4.26
N ALA A 230 18.46 20.18 5.47
CA ALA A 230 18.39 18.72 5.71
C ALA A 230 17.08 18.10 5.24
N SER A 231 15.97 18.86 5.20
CA SER A 231 14.67 18.35 4.75
C SER A 231 14.67 17.86 3.30
N SER A 232 15.59 18.35 2.46
CA SER A 232 15.76 17.90 1.07
C SER A 232 16.27 16.46 0.95
N LEU A 233 16.83 15.92 2.04
CA LEU A 233 17.31 14.53 2.11
C LEU A 233 16.23 13.56 2.60
N LEU A 234 15.09 14.06 3.10
CA LEU A 234 14.00 13.20 3.50
C LEU A 234 13.36 12.58 2.25
N PRO A 235 13.29 11.23 2.12
CA PRO A 235 12.68 10.57 0.97
C PRO A 235 11.23 10.98 0.73
N THR A 236 10.58 11.43 1.79
CA THR A 236 9.16 11.77 1.84
C THR A 236 8.91 13.29 1.84
N GLY A 237 9.99 14.09 1.84
CA GLY A 237 9.98 15.55 1.90
C GLY A 237 9.70 16.10 3.30
N ALA A 238 9.43 17.40 3.40
CA ALA A 238 8.91 18.05 4.60
C ALA A 238 7.90 19.13 4.21
N TYR A 239 6.95 19.42 5.10
CA TYR A 239 5.98 20.49 4.89
C TYR A 239 6.54 21.81 5.42
N ALA A 240 6.69 22.80 4.55
CA ALA A 240 7.18 24.13 4.92
C ALA A 240 6.02 25.04 5.34
N CYS A 241 6.17 25.69 6.49
CA CYS A 241 5.24 26.71 6.94
C CYS A 241 5.98 27.78 7.77
N PRO A 242 6.54 28.80 7.12
CA PRO A 242 7.42 29.77 7.79
C PRO A 242 6.66 30.69 8.75
N HIS A 243 5.33 30.77 8.62
CA HIS A 243 4.46 31.58 9.48
C HIS A 243 3.60 30.74 10.43
N CYS A 244 3.85 29.42 10.51
CA CYS A 244 3.18 28.58 11.48
C CYS A 244 3.70 28.90 12.89
N THR A 245 2.77 29.02 13.83
CA THR A 245 3.09 29.11 15.26
C THR A 245 2.68 27.80 15.91
N VAL A 246 3.54 27.27 16.79
CA VAL A 246 3.23 26.05 17.53
C VAL A 246 2.00 26.28 18.39
N GLY A 247 0.95 25.51 18.10
CA GLY A 247 -0.33 25.52 18.84
C GLY A 247 -0.36 24.49 19.98
N PRO A 248 -1.56 24.13 20.46
CA PRO A 248 -1.74 23.01 21.37
C PRO A 248 -1.14 21.72 20.81
N ILE A 249 -0.44 20.97 21.67
CA ILE A 249 0.24 19.74 21.31
C ILE A 249 -0.68 18.54 21.53
N THR A 250 -0.62 17.60 20.60
CA THR A 250 -1.15 16.25 20.74
C THR A 250 -0.01 15.26 20.59
N ASP A 251 0.08 14.32 21.53
CA ASP A 251 1.08 13.27 21.52
C ASP A 251 0.51 12.04 20.78
N LEU A 252 1.31 11.52 19.86
CA LEU A 252 1.04 10.27 19.15
C LEU A 252 2.09 9.24 19.57
N GLU A 253 1.63 8.18 20.22
CA GLU A 253 2.47 7.02 20.56
C GLU A 253 2.24 5.90 19.54
N PHE A 254 3.33 5.35 19.02
CA PHE A 254 3.34 4.24 18.07
C PHE A 254 3.81 2.95 18.76
N GLU A 255 3.40 1.81 18.21
CA GLU A 255 3.69 0.49 18.80
C GLU A 255 5.19 0.14 18.84
N ASP A 256 6.01 0.79 18.02
CA ASP A 256 7.47 0.64 18.05
C ASP A 256 8.13 1.47 19.17
N GLY A 257 7.33 2.13 20.01
CA GLY A 257 7.78 3.01 21.09
C GLY A 257 8.06 4.44 20.64
N THR A 258 7.91 4.74 19.34
CA THR A 258 8.10 6.10 18.84
C THR A 258 7.00 7.01 19.39
N THR A 259 7.39 8.19 19.86
CA THR A 259 6.48 9.27 20.25
C THR A 259 6.67 10.44 19.31
N VAL A 260 5.56 11.02 18.83
CA VAL A 260 5.57 12.19 17.95
C VAL A 260 4.65 13.24 18.54
N HIS A 261 5.12 14.48 18.69
CA HIS A 261 4.27 15.59 19.06
C HIS A 261 3.85 16.35 17.81
N ILE A 262 2.54 16.60 17.68
CA ILE A 262 1.97 17.35 16.57
C ILE A 262 1.17 18.54 17.07
N PHE A 263 1.20 19.64 16.32
CA PHE A 263 0.28 20.77 16.51
C PHE A 263 -0.60 20.97 15.27
N PRO A 264 -1.83 21.48 15.43
CA PRO A 264 -2.80 21.49 14.35
C PRO A 264 -2.48 22.56 13.31
N HIS A 265 -2.67 22.20 12.05
CA HIS A 265 -2.65 23.12 10.91
C HIS A 265 -3.83 22.81 9.97
N SER A 266 -4.12 23.72 9.04
CA SER A 266 -5.17 23.53 8.05
C SER A 266 -4.74 24.10 6.72
N GLY A 267 -4.97 23.35 5.65
CA GLY A 267 -4.53 23.72 4.31
C GLY A 267 -5.43 23.18 3.20
N ASN A 268 -5.05 23.46 1.97
CA ASN A 268 -5.66 22.92 0.77
C ASN A 268 -4.98 21.59 0.38
N LEU A 269 -5.74 20.50 0.34
CA LEU A 269 -5.27 19.20 -0.14
C LEU A 269 -5.75 18.97 -1.57
N ARG A 270 -4.83 18.51 -2.43
CA ARG A 270 -5.08 18.15 -3.82
C ARG A 270 -4.56 16.77 -4.14
N SER A 271 -5.38 16.01 -4.86
CA SER A 271 -5.00 14.70 -5.38
C SER A 271 -5.72 14.44 -6.70
N GLY A 272 -4.96 14.29 -7.78
CA GLY A 272 -5.52 14.24 -9.13
C GLY A 272 -6.32 15.50 -9.47
N SER A 273 -7.59 15.33 -9.83
CA SER A 273 -8.52 16.43 -10.12
C SER A 273 -9.25 16.97 -8.89
N MET A 274 -9.08 16.35 -7.73
CA MET A 274 -9.75 16.76 -6.49
C MET A 274 -8.95 17.85 -5.78
N SER A 275 -9.65 18.84 -5.23
CA SER A 275 -9.11 19.88 -4.37
C SER A 275 -10.07 20.13 -3.22
N ILE A 276 -9.54 20.25 -2.01
CA ILE A 276 -10.31 20.38 -0.79
C ILE A 276 -9.62 21.39 0.11
N ASP A 277 -10.29 22.50 0.35
CA ASP A 277 -9.83 23.52 1.29
C ASP A 277 -10.12 23.12 2.73
N GLY A 278 -9.30 23.57 3.68
CA GLY A 278 -9.53 23.40 5.11
C GLY A 278 -9.51 21.94 5.55
N ILE A 279 -8.59 21.14 5.02
CA ILE A 279 -8.23 19.85 5.60
C ILE A 279 -7.33 20.13 6.79
N THR A 280 -7.67 19.59 7.95
CA THR A 280 -6.89 19.67 9.18
C THR A 280 -5.86 18.55 9.23
N PHE A 281 -4.62 18.86 9.60
CA PHE A 281 -3.54 17.89 9.77
C PHE A 281 -2.56 18.35 10.84
N GLY A 282 -1.79 17.42 11.40
CA GLY A 282 -0.74 17.71 12.36
C GLY A 282 0.55 18.14 11.70
N LEU A 283 1.27 19.06 12.33
CA LEU A 283 2.66 19.38 12.02
C LEU A 283 3.56 18.89 13.15
N VAL A 284 4.50 18.01 12.80
CA VAL A 284 5.42 17.42 13.78
C VAL A 284 6.38 18.47 14.30
N ASN A 285 6.46 18.66 15.61
CA ASN A 285 7.41 19.55 16.26
C ASN A 285 8.31 18.87 17.29
N PHE A 286 8.21 17.55 17.45
CA PHE A 286 9.09 16.71 18.25
C PHE A 286 8.90 15.24 17.88
N GLN A 287 9.97 14.45 18.01
CA GLN A 287 9.95 13.00 17.88
C GLN A 287 10.96 12.36 18.86
N ASP A 288 10.58 11.26 19.47
CA ASP A 288 11.47 10.35 20.21
C ASP A 288 11.29 8.92 19.66
N PRO A 289 12.35 8.21 19.23
CA PRO A 289 13.73 8.66 19.19
C PRO A 289 13.97 9.79 18.16
N PRO A 290 14.99 10.64 18.37
CA PRO A 290 15.19 11.84 17.55
C PRO A 290 15.54 11.53 16.08
N PRO A 291 15.41 12.52 15.17
CA PRO A 291 15.63 12.35 13.73
C PRO A 291 16.95 11.71 13.27
N ASP A 292 18.02 11.85 14.04
CA ASP A 292 19.33 11.22 13.77
C ASP A 292 19.35 9.73 14.10
N VAL A 293 18.48 9.30 15.01
CA VAL A 293 18.26 7.88 15.34
C VAL A 293 17.17 7.29 14.45
N LEU A 294 16.10 8.03 14.16
CA LEU A 294 14.96 7.53 13.40
C LEU A 294 14.42 8.62 12.47
N THR A 295 14.52 8.38 11.16
CA THR A 295 14.03 9.33 10.15
C THR A 295 12.53 9.56 10.32
N PRO A 296 12.04 10.81 10.43
CA PRO A 296 10.62 11.08 10.56
C PRO A 296 9.85 10.70 9.29
N VAL A 297 8.62 10.22 9.47
CA VAL A 297 7.74 9.77 8.38
C VAL A 297 6.41 10.50 8.46
N HIS A 298 5.94 11.05 7.34
CA HIS A 298 4.59 11.58 7.23
C HIS A 298 3.56 10.44 7.22
N SER A 299 2.39 10.66 7.80
CA SER A 299 1.32 9.65 7.80
C SER A 299 0.03 10.17 7.19
N ILE A 300 -0.59 9.33 6.37
CA ILE A 300 -1.95 9.47 5.88
C ILE A 300 -2.80 8.44 6.60
N GLY A 301 -3.35 8.83 7.75
CA GLY A 301 -4.27 8.02 8.51
C GLY A 301 -5.61 7.82 7.78
N LEU A 302 -5.91 6.57 7.43
CA LEU A 302 -7.16 6.13 6.84
C LEU A 302 -8.01 5.28 7.80
N GLY A 303 -7.46 4.94 8.97
CA GLY A 303 -8.11 4.14 9.98
C GLY A 303 -9.33 4.85 10.58
N MET A 304 -10.30 4.02 10.99
CA MET A 304 -11.48 4.49 11.72
C MET A 304 -11.09 4.84 13.16
N GLY A 305 -11.41 6.04 13.61
CA GLY A 305 -11.12 6.49 14.98
C GLY A 305 -10.87 7.98 15.03
N ALA A 306 -11.02 8.57 16.22
CA ALA A 306 -10.67 9.96 16.44
C ALA A 306 -9.40 10.00 17.29
N THR A 307 -8.33 10.51 16.71
CA THR A 307 -7.27 11.12 17.52
C THR A 307 -7.86 12.41 18.08
N PRO A 308 -7.80 12.69 19.40
CA PRO A 308 -8.38 13.92 19.94
C PRO A 308 -7.86 15.16 19.20
N GLY A 309 -8.78 15.89 18.55
CA GLY A 309 -8.46 17.07 17.73
C GLY A 309 -8.04 16.80 16.28
N TYR A 310 -7.92 15.54 15.86
CA TYR A 310 -7.55 15.16 14.49
C TYR A 310 -8.48 14.09 13.92
N HIS A 311 -9.02 14.37 12.76
CA HIS A 311 -9.86 13.45 12.01
C HIS A 311 -9.04 12.73 10.95
N SER A 312 -9.36 11.45 10.72
CA SER A 312 -8.81 10.71 9.57
C SER A 312 -9.09 11.47 8.28
N LEU A 313 -8.25 11.27 7.27
CA LEU A 313 -8.51 11.85 5.96
C LEU A 313 -9.91 11.42 5.49
N MET A 314 -10.28 10.15 5.67
CA MET A 314 -11.59 9.63 5.29
C MET A 314 -12.77 10.34 5.98
N ASP A 315 -12.64 10.70 7.25
CA ASP A 315 -13.71 11.41 7.98
C ASP A 315 -13.86 12.85 7.52
N GLN A 316 -12.74 13.54 7.28
CA GLN A 316 -12.76 14.91 6.76
C GLN A 316 -13.36 15.00 5.36
N LEU A 317 -13.20 13.94 4.56
CA LEU A 317 -13.76 13.82 3.22
C LEU A 317 -15.26 13.50 3.20
N ARG A 318 -15.75 12.75 4.19
CA ARG A 318 -17.18 12.46 4.32
C ARG A 318 -17.98 13.69 4.74
N GLY A 319 -17.35 14.62 5.45
CA GLY A 319 -17.97 15.84 5.93
C GLY A 319 -18.08 16.98 4.92
N LYS A 320 -17.63 16.79 3.67
CA LYS A 320 -17.63 17.81 2.61
C LYS A 320 -18.26 17.28 1.33
#